data_AF-A0A948CBD0-F1
#
_entry.id   AF-A0A948CBD0-F1
#
_cell.length_a   1.000
_cell.length_b   1.000
_cell.length_c   1.000
_cell.angle_alpha   90.00
_cell.angle_beta   90.00
_cell.angle_gamma   90.00
#
_symmetry.space_group_name_H-M   'P 1'
#
loop_
_entity.id
_entity.type
_entity.pdbx_description
1 polymer ?
#
loop_
_entity_poly.entity_id
_entity_poly.type
_entity_poly.pdbx_seq_one_letter_code
_entity_poly.pdbx_strand_id
1 'polypeptide(L)' 'MSGGLRSVDEHLAAILTAMTPLPALQLPLLDALDLAAAEDVVAPIQLPRFDNSAMDGYAVR' A
#
# COMPACT_ATOMS: atom_id res chain seq x y z
N MET A 1 -34.25 24.45 -7.76
CA MET A 1 -33.78 23.23 -8.45
C MET A 1 -33.94 22.09 -7.47
N SER A 2 -35.07 21.38 -7.54
CA SER A 2 -35.37 20.28 -6.63
C SER A 2 -34.38 19.15 -6.89
N GLY A 3 -33.45 18.93 -5.95
CA GLY A 3 -32.62 17.72 -5.97
C GLY A 3 -33.55 16.52 -5.76
N GLY A 4 -33.81 15.75 -6.81
CA GLY A 4 -34.55 14.50 -6.68
C GLY A 4 -33.85 13.58 -5.67
N LEU A 5 -34.63 12.82 -4.91
CA LEU A 5 -34.11 11.79 -4.00
C LEU A 5 -33.25 10.83 -4.82
N ARG A 6 -31.96 10.78 -4.49
CA ARG A 6 -31.02 9.77 -5.00
C ARG A 6 -31.04 8.58 -4.07
N SER A 7 -30.84 7.38 -4.61
CA SER A 7 -30.55 6.22 -3.77
C SER A 7 -29.23 6.44 -3.02
N VAL A 8 -28.99 5.67 -1.96
CA VAL A 8 -27.72 5.71 -1.21
C VAL A 8 -26.55 5.40 -2.14
N ASP A 9 -26.69 4.41 -3.02
CA ASP A 9 -25.64 4.01 -3.96
C ASP A 9 -25.34 5.09 -4.99
N GLU A 10 -26.38 5.74 -5.54
CA GLU A 10 -26.23 6.86 -6.46
C GLU A 10 -25.54 8.05 -5.79
N HIS A 11 -25.85 8.31 -4.52
CA HIS A 11 -25.23 9.38 -3.78
C HIS A 11 -23.77 9.07 -3.43
N LEU A 12 -23.47 7.84 -3.02
CA LEU A 12 -22.11 7.37 -2.76
C LEU A 12 -21.25 7.45 -4.03
N ALA A 13 -21.76 6.96 -5.17
CA ALA A 13 -21.07 7.05 -6.44
C ALA A 13 -20.77 8.50 -6.82
N ALA A 14 -21.75 9.40 -6.66
CA ALA A 14 -21.55 10.82 -6.94
C ALA A 14 -20.45 11.46 -6.07
N ILE A 15 -20.35 11.08 -4.79
CA ILE A 15 -19.28 11.55 -3.89
C ILE A 15 -17.93 11.01 -4.36
N LEU A 16 -17.81 9.70 -4.57
CA LEU A 16 -16.55 9.07 -4.94
C LEU A 16 -16.04 9.57 -6.29
N THR A 17 -16.92 9.78 -7.27
CA THR A 17 -16.55 10.33 -8.59
C THR A 17 -16.12 11.81 -8.53
N ALA A 18 -16.58 12.57 -7.54
CA ALA A 18 -16.17 13.96 -7.36
C ALA A 18 -14.79 14.11 -6.70
N MET A 19 -14.25 13.02 -6.12
CA MET A 19 -12.96 13.01 -5.44
C MET A 19 -11.85 12.57 -6.40
N THR A 20 -10.65 13.10 -6.19
CA THR A 20 -9.43 12.63 -6.86
C THR A 20 -8.43 12.20 -5.80
N PRO A 21 -7.62 11.14 -6.04
CA PRO A 21 -6.54 10.78 -5.14
C PRO A 21 -5.57 11.96 -4.95
N LEU A 22 -5.03 12.11 -3.74
CA LEU A 22 -3.99 13.09 -3.48
C LEU A 22 -2.70 12.69 -4.24
N PRO A 23 -1.84 13.67 -4.58
CA PRO A 23 -0.55 13.38 -5.17
C PRO A 23 0.31 12.54 -4.21
N ALA A 24 1.14 11.67 -4.77
CA ALA A 24 2.11 10.89 -4.01
C ALA A 24 3.13 11.79 -3.31
N LEU A 25 3.55 11.40 -2.12
CA LEU A 25 4.54 12.11 -1.31
C LEU A 25 5.73 11.20 -1.02
N GLN A 26 6.92 11.80 -1.05
CA GLN A 26 8.14 11.15 -0.57
C GLN A 26 8.31 11.50 0.91
N LEU A 27 8.28 10.49 1.76
CA LEU A 27 8.29 10.63 3.22
C LEU A 27 9.39 9.75 3.83
N PRO A 28 9.96 10.13 4.98
CA PRO A 28 10.75 9.22 5.80
C PRO A 28 9.94 7.97 6.17
N LEU A 29 10.60 6.80 6.24
CA LEU A 29 9.92 5.51 6.45
C LEU A 29 9.04 5.48 7.71
N LEU A 30 9.50 6.09 8.80
CA LEU A 30 8.76 6.10 10.06
C LEU A 30 7.52 7.00 10.03
N ASP A 31 7.48 7.96 9.10
CA ASP A 31 6.34 8.86 8.91
C ASP A 31 5.32 8.28 7.92
N ALA A 32 5.64 7.15 7.27
CA ALA A 32 4.79 6.49 6.28
C ALA A 32 3.79 5.49 6.89
N LEU A 33 3.84 5.25 8.21
CA LEU A 33 2.91 4.35 8.89
C LEU A 33 1.45 4.81 8.67
N ASP A 34 0.56 3.85 8.48
CA ASP A 34 -0.88 4.05 8.22
C ASP A 34 -1.22 4.76 6.89
N LEU A 35 -0.25 5.03 6.02
CA LEU A 35 -0.49 5.55 4.67
C LEU A 35 -0.59 4.42 3.64
N ALA A 36 -1.35 4.68 2.57
CA ALA A 36 -1.37 3.80 1.40
C ALA A 36 -0.07 3.96 0.59
N ALA A 37 0.54 2.85 0.18
CA ALA A 37 1.67 2.88 -0.74
C ALA A 37 1.23 3.45 -2.10
N ALA A 38 2.00 4.41 -2.61
CA ALA A 38 1.70 5.06 -3.89
C ALA A 38 2.14 4.22 -5.12
N GLU A 39 3.01 3.23 -4.92
CA GLU A 39 3.54 2.35 -5.94
C GLU A 39 3.88 0.97 -5.34
N ASP A 40 4.06 -0.03 -6.20
CA ASP A 40 4.53 -1.34 -5.80
C ASP A 40 5.98 -1.27 -5.30
N VAL A 41 6.25 -1.91 -4.15
CA VAL A 41 7.61 -1.97 -3.57
C VAL A 41 8.18 -3.36 -3.80
N VAL A 42 9.20 -3.45 -4.65
CA VAL A 42 9.88 -4.71 -4.99
C VAL A 42 11.23 -4.78 -4.31
N ALA A 43 11.55 -5.92 -3.70
CA ALA A 43 12.87 -6.13 -3.10
C ALA A 43 13.96 -6.13 -4.20
N PRO A 44 15.01 -5.29 -4.09
CA PRO A 44 16.06 -5.22 -5.11
C PRO A 44 17.02 -6.42 -5.03
N ILE A 45 16.88 -7.27 -4.02
CA ILE A 45 17.75 -8.40 -3.72
C ILE A 45 16.94 -9.57 -3.15
N GLN A 46 17.48 -10.77 -3.33
CA GLN A 46 17.00 -11.95 -2.61
C GLN A 46 17.51 -11.91 -1.17
N LEU A 47 16.68 -12.38 -0.24
CA LEU A 47 17.03 -12.55 1.17
C LEU A 47 16.76 -14.00 1.61
N PRO A 48 17.73 -14.68 2.26
CA PRO A 48 19.09 -14.21 2.54
C PRO A 48 19.93 -14.07 1.26
N ARG A 49 20.96 -13.22 1.30
CA ARG A 49 21.83 -12.98 0.13
C ARG A 49 22.71 -14.18 -0.26
N PHE A 50 22.82 -15.16 0.63
CA PHE A 50 23.57 -16.40 0.49
C PHE A 50 22.95 -17.46 1.41
N ASP A 51 23.37 -18.71 1.25
CA ASP A 51 22.90 -19.81 2.10
C ASP A 51 23.25 -19.55 3.57
N ASN A 52 22.22 -19.21 4.35
CA ASN A 52 22.35 -18.92 5.77
C ASN A 52 21.65 -20.01 6.59
N SER A 53 22.38 -20.64 7.52
CA SER A 53 21.77 -21.53 8.50
C SER A 53 21.06 -20.71 9.56
N ALA A 54 19.75 -20.93 9.73
CA ALA A 54 18.97 -20.36 10.84
C ALA A 54 19.22 -21.08 12.19
N MET A 55 20.11 -22.07 12.20
CA MET A 55 20.39 -22.95 13.32
C MET A 55 21.89 -22.96 13.64
N ASP A 56 22.19 -23.10 14.92
CA ASP A 56 23.54 -23.46 15.38
C ASP A 56 23.80 -24.94 15.08
N GLY A 57 24.95 -25.25 14.46
CA GLY A 57 25.30 -26.63 14.12
C GLY A 57 26.46 -26.73 13.13
N TYR A 58 26.56 -27.88 12.47
CA TYR A 58 27.59 -28.17 11.48
C TYR A 58 26.96 -28.42 10.10
N ALA A 59 27.52 -27.80 9.06
CA ALA A 59 27.18 -28.13 7.67
C ALA A 59 27.93 -29.40 7.25
N VAL A 60 27.33 -30.57 7.50
CA VAL A 60 27.87 -31.88 7.12
C VAL A 60 27.45 -32.27 5.69
N ARG A 61 28.10 -33.27 5.10
CA ARG A 61 27.77 -33.82 3.77
C ARG A 61 26.68 -34.88 3.85
#